data_AF-A0A2W6NC66-F1
#
_entry.id   AF-A0A2W6NC66-F1
#
_cell.length_a   1.000
_cell.length_b   1.000
_cell.length_c   1.000
_cell.angle_alpha   90.00
_cell.angle_beta   90.00
_cell.angle_gamma   90.00
#
_symmetry.space_group_name_H-M   'P 1'
#
loop_
_entity.id
_entity.type
_entity.pdbx_description
1 polymer ?
#
loop_
_entity_poly.entity_id
_entity_poly.type
_entity_poly.pdbx_seq_one_letter_code
_entity_poly.pdbx_strand_id
1 'polypeptide(L)'
;MVRDEINRMLDVLPKNELNVARTYIEMVHRKYMYQKKLEDKGVQVIELCEESEGIVQRWDEVFAHHLDELLKEVIHYSQFKWHMFSYEQQDCLQNDEARAAFDAEDKHELYVVYQDSPYIQVYENASAVVAADFDEQQDIYIFDKAFTWTYVHTHESMCGPYFYKVEQA
;
A
#
# COMPACT_ATOMS: atom_id res chain seq x y z
N MET A 1 17.62 14.25 26.60
CA MET A 1 18.39 15.04 25.60
C MET A 1 17.51 15.42 24.42
N VAL A 2 17.26 14.55 23.43
CA VAL A 2 16.43 14.92 22.25
C VAL A 2 14.97 15.23 22.62
N ARG A 3 14.33 14.40 23.46
CA ARG A 3 12.94 14.63 23.91
C ARG A 3 12.76 15.97 24.63
N ASP A 4 13.71 16.32 25.50
CA ASP A 4 13.67 17.56 26.28
C ASP A 4 13.91 18.80 25.39
N GLU A 5 14.72 18.66 24.34
CA GLU A 5 14.89 19.69 23.31
C GLU A 5 13.60 19.90 22.52
N ILE A 6 12.97 18.82 22.05
CA ILE A 6 11.67 18.90 21.36
C ILE A 6 10.62 19.58 22.23
N ASN A 7 10.49 19.18 23.50
CA ASN A 7 9.49 19.79 24.40
C ASN A 7 9.74 21.30 24.57
N ARG A 8 10.99 21.74 24.78
CA ARG A 8 11.32 23.16 24.88
C ARG A 8 11.00 23.94 23.59
N MET A 9 11.18 23.31 22.42
CA MET A 9 10.79 23.92 21.15
C MET A 9 9.26 24.04 21.03
N LEU A 10 8.51 23.03 21.47
CA LEU A 10 7.04 23.05 21.44
C LEU A 10 6.47 24.11 22.41
N ASP A 11 7.07 24.30 23.59
CA ASP A 11 6.59 25.22 24.63
C ASP A 11 6.50 26.68 24.17
N VAL A 12 7.28 27.09 23.17
CA VAL A 12 7.30 28.46 22.64
C VAL A 12 6.40 28.67 21.42
N LEU A 13 5.82 27.60 20.86
CA LEU A 13 5.01 27.68 19.64
C LEU A 13 3.57 28.10 19.96
N PRO A 14 2.95 28.97 19.13
CA PRO A 14 1.52 29.25 19.23
C PRO A 14 0.70 28.04 18.75
N LYS A 15 -0.59 28.00 19.12
CA LYS A 15 -1.48 26.84 18.89
C LYS A 15 -1.55 26.37 17.43
N ASN A 16 -1.53 27.29 16.46
CA ASN A 16 -1.56 26.94 15.04
C ASN A 16 -0.28 26.19 14.63
N GLU A 17 0.88 26.65 15.07
CA GLU A 17 2.17 25.97 14.81
C GLU A 17 2.26 24.64 15.55
N LEU A 18 1.70 24.55 16.77
CA LEU A 18 1.59 23.27 17.49
C LEU A 18 0.73 22.24 16.73
N ASN A 19 -0.34 22.66 16.05
CA ASN A 19 -1.11 21.75 15.21
C ASN A 19 -0.29 21.24 14.03
N VAL A 20 0.52 22.11 13.40
CA VAL A 20 1.44 21.73 12.32
C VAL A 20 2.49 20.73 12.84
N ALA A 21 3.14 21.04 13.96
CA ALA A 21 4.10 20.14 14.58
C ALA A 21 3.48 18.78 14.96
N ARG A 22 2.24 18.79 15.48
CA ARG A 22 1.50 17.56 15.81
C ARG A 22 1.35 16.66 14.59
N THR A 23 1.00 17.20 13.43
CA THR A 23 0.88 16.42 12.19
C THR A 23 2.17 15.65 11.86
N TYR A 24 3.33 16.30 11.94
CA TYR A 24 4.61 15.63 11.68
C TYR A 24 4.94 14.54 12.72
N ILE A 25 4.65 14.81 14.00
CA ILE A 25 4.84 13.82 15.06
C ILE A 25 3.93 12.61 14.85
N GLU A 26 2.66 12.86 14.50
CA GLU A 26 1.70 11.79 14.16
C GLU A 26 2.19 10.97 12.97
N MET A 27 2.74 11.59 11.92
CA MET A 27 3.31 10.89 10.76
C MET A 27 4.48 9.97 11.16
N VAL A 28 5.44 10.50 11.94
CA VAL A 28 6.58 9.71 12.44
C VAL A 28 6.11 8.55 13.31
N HIS A 29 5.16 8.82 14.22
CA HIS A 29 4.60 7.80 15.09
C HIS A 29 3.88 6.70 14.31
N ARG A 30 3.00 7.04 13.38
CA ARG A 30 2.28 6.05 12.54
C ARG A 30 3.24 5.20 11.73
N LYS A 31 4.23 5.82 11.08
CA LYS A 31 5.27 5.08 10.33
C LYS A 31 6.00 4.09 11.23
N TYR A 32 6.47 4.53 12.39
CA TYR A 32 7.17 3.67 13.35
C TYR A 32 6.29 2.52 13.85
N MET A 33 5.04 2.81 14.23
CA MET A 33 4.11 1.80 14.74
C MET A 33 3.75 0.76 13.67
N TYR A 34 3.62 1.19 12.41
CA TYR A 34 3.41 0.29 11.29
C TYR A 34 4.60 -0.65 11.07
N GLN A 35 5.82 -0.11 10.98
CA GLN A 35 7.04 -0.90 10.83
C GLN A 35 7.21 -1.87 12.00
N LYS A 36 7.01 -1.39 13.22
CA LYS A 36 7.08 -2.22 14.43
C LYS A 36 6.05 -3.36 14.41
N LYS A 37 4.82 -3.10 13.95
CA LYS A 37 3.78 -4.15 13.83
C LYS A 37 4.25 -5.29 12.91
N LEU A 38 4.92 -4.96 11.81
CA LEU A 38 5.50 -5.94 10.88
C LEU A 38 6.70 -6.67 11.51
N GLU A 39 7.61 -5.94 12.16
CA GLU A 39 8.76 -6.51 12.87
C GLU A 39 8.36 -7.47 13.99
N ASP A 40 7.34 -7.11 14.79
CA ASP A 40 6.80 -7.94 15.87
C ASP A 40 6.19 -9.26 15.33
N LYS A 41 5.81 -9.29 14.04
CA LYS A 41 5.38 -10.49 13.32
C LYS A 41 6.53 -11.26 12.67
N GLY A 42 7.77 -10.78 12.79
CA GLY A 42 8.96 -11.36 12.17
C GLY A 42 9.14 -11.02 10.70
N VAL A 43 8.37 -10.07 10.16
CA VAL A 43 8.47 -9.63 8.77
C VAL A 43 9.70 -8.74 8.60
N GLN A 44 10.50 -9.01 7.58
CA GLN A 44 11.62 -8.14 7.21
C GLN A 44 11.21 -7.30 6.01
N VAL A 45 11.42 -5.98 6.10
CA VAL A 45 11.06 -5.03 5.06
C VAL A 45 12.33 -4.50 4.40
N ILE A 46 12.48 -4.73 3.10
CA ILE A 46 13.59 -4.26 2.28
C ILE A 46 13.06 -3.25 1.27
N GLU A 47 13.68 -2.08 1.14
CA GLU A 47 13.33 -1.09 0.13
C GLU A 47 14.25 -1.20 -1.09
N LEU A 48 13.67 -1.32 -2.28
CA LEU A 48 14.37 -1.35 -3.56
C LEU A 48 14.03 -0.10 -4.38
N CYS A 49 15.06 0.54 -4.93
CA CYS A 49 14.91 1.75 -5.76
C CYS A 49 15.21 1.49 -7.24
N GLU A 50 16.22 0.68 -7.57
CA GLU A 50 16.66 0.50 -8.96
C GLU A 50 15.74 -0.43 -9.76
N GLU A 51 15.11 -1.40 -9.09
CA GLU A 51 14.24 -2.40 -9.72
C GLU A 51 12.75 -1.97 -9.74
N SER A 52 12.41 -0.85 -9.10
CA SER A 52 11.01 -0.46 -8.84
C SER A 52 10.23 -0.23 -10.13
N GLU A 53 10.81 0.49 -11.10
CA GLU A 53 10.16 0.79 -12.38
C GLU A 53 9.79 -0.49 -13.14
N GLY A 54 10.72 -1.44 -13.24
CA GLY A 54 10.49 -2.72 -13.92
C GLY A 54 9.42 -3.57 -13.24
N ILE A 55 9.37 -3.57 -11.90
CA ILE A 55 8.36 -4.32 -11.15
C ILE A 55 6.97 -3.68 -11.29
N VAL A 56 6.86 -2.36 -11.21
CA VAL A 56 5.58 -1.65 -11.40
C VAL A 56 5.09 -1.79 -12.84
N GLN A 57 5.98 -1.70 -13.83
CA GLN A 57 5.63 -1.98 -15.22
C GLN A 57 5.12 -3.41 -15.37
N ARG A 58 5.78 -4.39 -14.73
CA ARG A 58 5.33 -5.78 -14.80
C ARG A 58 3.96 -5.98 -14.14
N TRP A 59 3.67 -5.25 -13.06
CA TRP A 59 2.35 -5.24 -12.45
C TRP A 59 1.28 -4.75 -13.44
N ASP A 60 1.54 -3.64 -14.15
CA ASP A 60 0.63 -3.12 -15.19
C ASP A 60 0.43 -4.14 -16.32
N GLU A 61 1.50 -4.76 -16.79
CA GLU A 61 1.47 -5.77 -17.87
C GLU A 61 0.68 -7.04 -17.52
N VAL A 62 0.51 -7.34 -16.23
CA VAL A 62 -0.20 -8.55 -15.78
C VAL A 62 -1.64 -8.22 -15.41
N PHE A 63 -1.82 -7.24 -14.53
CA PHE A 63 -3.13 -6.97 -13.91
C PHE A 63 -3.97 -5.94 -14.69
N ALA A 64 -3.37 -5.13 -15.55
CA ALA A 64 -4.04 -4.07 -16.29
C ALA A 64 -3.88 -4.21 -17.82
N HIS A 65 -3.49 -5.39 -18.30
CA HIS A 65 -3.12 -5.64 -19.70
C HIS A 65 -4.27 -5.47 -20.70
N HIS A 66 -5.52 -5.65 -20.25
CA HIS A 66 -6.72 -5.51 -21.07
C HIS A 66 -7.16 -4.04 -21.21
N LEU A 67 -6.58 -3.12 -20.44
CA LEU A 67 -6.91 -1.70 -20.52
C LEU A 67 -6.11 -1.04 -21.64
N ASP A 68 -6.81 -0.53 -22.65
CA ASP A 68 -6.20 0.33 -23.66
C ASP A 68 -5.98 1.76 -23.14
N GLU A 69 -5.19 2.54 -23.87
CA GLU A 69 -4.82 3.90 -23.45
C GLU A 69 -6.01 4.85 -23.35
N LEU A 70 -7.02 4.68 -24.21
CA LEU A 70 -8.23 5.51 -24.16
C LEU A 70 -9.03 5.22 -22.89
N LEU A 71 -9.19 3.94 -22.54
CA LEU A 71 -9.87 3.52 -21.33
C LEU A 71 -9.11 3.99 -20.08
N LYS A 72 -7.77 3.87 -20.07
CA LYS A 72 -6.92 4.40 -19.00
C LYS A 72 -7.11 5.90 -18.78
N GLU A 73 -7.24 6.69 -19.86
CA GLU A 73 -7.54 8.12 -19.76
C GLU A 73 -8.94 8.36 -19.15
N VAL A 74 -9.96 7.63 -19.60
CA VAL A 74 -11.36 7.77 -19.16
C VAL A 74 -11.52 7.47 -17.67
N ILE A 75 -10.83 6.46 -17.16
CA ILE A 75 -10.89 6.09 -15.73
C ILE A 75 -9.83 6.80 -14.89
N HIS A 76 -9.08 7.75 -15.45
CA HIS A 76 -8.00 8.45 -14.74
C HIS A 76 -6.95 7.51 -14.12
N TYR A 77 -6.58 6.44 -14.82
CA TYR A 77 -5.67 5.39 -14.33
C TYR A 77 -4.29 5.92 -13.92
N SER A 78 -3.83 6.98 -14.58
CA SER A 78 -2.55 7.64 -14.26
C SER A 78 -2.53 8.33 -12.90
N GLN A 79 -3.71 8.66 -12.34
CA GLN A 79 -3.81 9.22 -10.99
C GLN A 79 -3.79 8.10 -9.94
N PHE A 80 -4.62 7.08 -10.14
CA PHE A 80 -4.70 5.92 -9.25
C PHE A 80 -4.91 4.65 -10.07
N LYS A 81 -3.99 3.69 -9.97
CA LYS A 81 -4.11 2.42 -10.69
C LYS A 81 -5.33 1.60 -10.24
N TRP A 82 -5.79 1.85 -9.01
CA TRP A 82 -6.95 1.15 -8.44
C TRP A 82 -8.28 1.56 -9.08
N HIS A 83 -8.28 2.62 -9.89
CA HIS A 83 -9.45 3.00 -10.69
C HIS A 83 -9.91 1.90 -11.64
N MET A 84 -9.04 0.98 -12.08
CA MET A 84 -9.49 -0.16 -12.89
C MET A 84 -10.52 -1.03 -12.16
N PHE A 85 -10.45 -1.08 -10.83
CA PHE A 85 -11.41 -1.82 -10.01
C PHE A 85 -12.63 -0.98 -9.67
N SER A 86 -12.46 0.28 -9.25
CA SER A 86 -13.59 1.13 -8.85
C SER A 86 -14.50 1.53 -10.02
N TYR A 87 -13.95 1.60 -11.23
CA TYR A 87 -14.72 1.79 -12.47
C TYR A 87 -15.20 0.46 -13.08
N GLU A 88 -15.07 -0.66 -12.37
CA GLU A 88 -15.56 -1.99 -12.80
C GLU A 88 -14.97 -2.45 -14.15
N GLN A 89 -13.75 -2.02 -14.47
CA GLN A 89 -13.05 -2.47 -15.68
C GLN A 89 -12.33 -3.80 -15.49
N GLN A 90 -12.20 -4.28 -14.25
CA GLN A 90 -11.64 -5.57 -13.90
C GLN A 90 -12.49 -6.24 -12.83
N ASP A 91 -13.02 -7.42 -13.13
CA ASP A 91 -13.73 -8.25 -12.16
C ASP A 91 -12.78 -8.64 -11.03
N CYS A 92 -13.19 -8.39 -9.79
CA CYS A 92 -12.39 -8.60 -8.58
C CYS A 92 -13.29 -8.74 -7.34
N LEU A 93 -12.73 -9.31 -6.27
CA LEU A 93 -13.36 -9.29 -4.95
C LEU A 93 -13.19 -7.90 -4.32
N GLN A 94 -14.13 -7.50 -3.47
CA GLN A 94 -14.13 -6.19 -2.83
C GLN A 94 -14.42 -6.29 -1.32
N ASN A 95 -14.04 -5.27 -0.57
CA ASN A 95 -14.35 -5.13 0.86
C ASN A 95 -13.92 -6.37 1.67
N ASP A 96 -14.81 -6.92 2.49
CA ASP A 96 -14.52 -8.07 3.35
C ASP A 96 -14.15 -9.33 2.57
N GLU A 97 -14.68 -9.52 1.36
CA GLU A 97 -14.31 -10.65 0.50
C GLU A 97 -12.87 -10.53 0.00
N ALA A 98 -12.45 -9.31 -0.37
CA ALA A 98 -11.06 -9.03 -0.73
C ALA A 98 -10.10 -9.26 0.44
N ARG A 99 -10.50 -8.80 1.64
CA ARG A 99 -9.70 -9.00 2.87
C ARG A 99 -9.56 -10.48 3.19
N ALA A 100 -10.65 -11.24 3.15
CA ALA A 100 -10.65 -12.67 3.43
C ALA A 100 -9.80 -13.45 2.41
N ALA A 101 -9.88 -13.09 1.12
CA ALA A 101 -9.07 -13.71 0.08
C ALA A 101 -7.58 -13.41 0.29
N PHE A 102 -7.21 -12.16 0.55
CA PHE A 102 -5.84 -11.79 0.86
C PHE A 102 -5.29 -12.54 2.08
N ASP A 103 -6.06 -12.63 3.16
CA ASP A 103 -5.65 -13.32 4.39
C ASP A 103 -5.44 -14.83 4.16
N ALA A 104 -6.21 -15.43 3.25
CA ALA A 104 -6.13 -16.84 2.90
C ALA A 104 -4.94 -17.20 1.99
N GLU A 105 -4.32 -16.24 1.30
CA GLU A 105 -3.14 -16.51 0.47
C GLU A 105 -1.95 -16.99 1.29
N ASP A 106 -1.19 -17.94 0.74
CA ASP A 106 0.11 -18.31 1.26
C ASP A 106 1.13 -17.23 0.88
N LYS A 107 1.58 -16.47 1.88
CA LYS A 107 2.41 -15.27 1.70
C LYS A 107 3.78 -15.56 2.29
N HIS A 108 4.77 -15.85 1.45
CA HIS A 108 6.16 -15.95 1.92
C HIS A 108 6.90 -14.64 1.67
N GLU A 109 6.80 -14.14 0.45
CA GLU A 109 7.40 -12.89 0.01
C GLU A 109 6.35 -12.05 -0.72
N LEU A 110 6.29 -10.76 -0.39
CA LEU A 110 5.38 -9.81 -1.02
C LEU A 110 6.14 -8.65 -1.63
N TYR A 111 5.63 -8.16 -2.74
CA TYR A 111 5.87 -6.81 -3.19
C TYR A 111 4.80 -5.88 -2.61
N VAL A 112 5.24 -4.72 -2.15
CA VAL A 112 4.38 -3.68 -1.57
C VAL A 112 4.77 -2.33 -2.18
N VAL A 113 3.86 -1.71 -2.90
CA VAL A 113 4.06 -0.44 -3.62
C VAL A 113 3.03 0.57 -3.14
N TYR A 114 3.44 1.82 -2.94
CA TYR A 114 2.53 2.94 -2.76
C TYR A 114 2.40 3.70 -4.09
N GLN A 115 1.20 4.16 -4.45
CA GLN A 115 0.91 4.82 -5.73
C GLN A 115 1.96 5.87 -6.15
N ASP A 116 2.37 6.74 -5.22
CA ASP A 116 3.29 7.85 -5.48
C ASP A 116 4.74 7.60 -4.98
N SER A 117 5.10 6.34 -4.71
CA SER A 117 6.44 5.99 -4.25
C SER A 117 7.34 5.53 -5.40
N PRO A 118 8.55 6.10 -5.55
CA PRO A 118 9.55 5.58 -6.48
C PRO A 118 10.22 4.29 -5.95
N TYR A 119 9.92 3.89 -4.72
CA TYR A 119 10.45 2.70 -4.07
C TYR A 119 9.40 1.61 -4.01
N ILE A 120 9.86 0.38 -4.12
CA ILE A 120 9.08 -0.81 -3.78
C ILE A 120 9.63 -1.41 -2.49
N GLN A 121 8.72 -1.88 -1.64
CA GLN A 121 9.06 -2.66 -0.47
C GLN A 121 8.91 -4.15 -0.78
N VAL A 122 9.87 -4.94 -0.32
CA VAL A 122 9.81 -6.40 -0.29
C VAL A 122 9.63 -6.84 1.14
N TYR A 123 8.55 -7.57 1.42
CA TYR A 123 8.30 -8.15 2.72
C TYR A 123 8.71 -9.61 2.67
N GLU A 124 9.74 -9.98 3.42
CA GLU A 124 10.17 -11.37 3.61
C GLU A 124 9.57 -11.92 4.91
N ASN A 125 9.31 -13.23 4.95
CA ASN A 125 8.61 -13.92 6.04
C ASN A 125 7.18 -13.37 6.29
N ALA A 126 6.47 -13.07 5.20
CA ALA A 126 5.20 -12.35 5.23
C ALA A 126 3.96 -13.21 5.62
N SER A 127 4.15 -14.43 6.15
CA SER A 127 3.05 -15.39 6.33
C SER A 127 2.04 -14.99 7.40
N ALA A 128 2.44 -14.10 8.31
CA ALA A 128 1.57 -13.54 9.36
C ALA A 128 0.93 -12.19 8.97
N VAL A 129 1.22 -11.67 7.78
CA VAL A 129 0.64 -10.42 7.27
C VAL A 129 -0.83 -10.66 6.94
N VAL A 130 -1.69 -9.74 7.38
CA VAL A 130 -3.14 -9.78 7.15
C VAL A 130 -3.63 -8.41 6.68
N ALA A 131 -4.80 -8.36 6.06
CA ALA A 131 -5.38 -7.15 5.49
C ALA A 131 -5.47 -6.00 6.51
N ALA A 132 -5.77 -6.33 7.78
CA ALA A 132 -5.87 -5.37 8.87
C ALA A 132 -4.53 -4.70 9.24
N ASP A 133 -3.39 -5.21 8.78
CA ASP A 133 -2.11 -4.53 8.97
C ASP A 133 -2.06 -3.22 8.17
N PHE A 134 -2.85 -3.13 7.09
CA PHE A 134 -2.84 -2.05 6.12
C PHE A 134 -3.96 -1.01 6.32
N ASP A 135 -4.82 -1.15 7.33
CA ASP A 135 -5.99 -0.26 7.54
C ASP A 135 -5.63 1.24 7.74
N GLU A 136 -4.38 1.53 8.10
CA GLU A 136 -3.87 2.90 8.24
C GLU A 136 -3.04 3.37 7.03
N GLN A 137 -2.85 2.51 6.03
CA GLN A 137 -2.09 2.81 4.82
C GLN A 137 -3.00 3.43 3.77
N GLN A 138 -2.39 4.04 2.75
CA GLN A 138 -3.10 4.77 1.71
C GLN A 138 -2.53 4.40 0.34
N ASP A 139 -3.42 4.01 -0.57
CA ASP A 139 -3.12 3.67 -1.97
C ASP A 139 -1.94 2.70 -2.12
N ILE A 140 -2.07 1.56 -1.44
CA ILE A 140 -1.06 0.52 -1.36
C ILE A 140 -1.48 -0.69 -2.20
N TYR A 141 -0.52 -1.21 -2.97
CA TYR A 141 -0.64 -2.33 -3.88
C TYR A 141 0.27 -3.44 -3.38
N ILE A 142 -0.32 -4.59 -3.05
CA ILE A 142 0.38 -5.74 -2.47
C ILE A 142 0.18 -6.93 -3.39
N PHE A 143 1.25 -7.59 -3.81
CA PHE A 143 1.17 -8.70 -4.75
C PHE A 143 2.30 -9.69 -4.52
N ASP A 144 2.11 -10.92 -5.00
CA ASP A 144 3.12 -11.96 -4.91
C ASP A 144 4.25 -11.77 -5.94
N LYS A 145 5.40 -12.37 -5.66
CA LYS A 145 6.57 -12.34 -6.57
C LYS A 145 6.30 -12.92 -7.95
N ALA A 146 5.33 -13.82 -8.07
CA ALA A 146 4.97 -14.46 -9.33
C ALA A 146 3.86 -13.71 -10.10
N PHE A 147 3.36 -12.58 -9.58
CA PHE A 147 2.30 -11.78 -10.18
C PHE A 147 1.03 -12.61 -10.47
N THR A 148 0.67 -13.50 -9.57
CA THR A 148 -0.54 -14.32 -9.66
C THR A 148 -1.75 -13.65 -9.02
N TRP A 149 -1.54 -12.73 -8.07
CA TRP A 149 -2.61 -11.97 -7.44
C TRP A 149 -2.16 -10.58 -6.99
N THR A 150 -3.12 -9.67 -6.85
CA THR A 150 -2.91 -8.35 -6.26
C THR A 150 -4.03 -8.01 -5.28
N TYR A 151 -3.66 -7.47 -4.14
CA TYR A 151 -4.53 -6.84 -3.15
C TYR A 151 -4.25 -5.35 -3.14
N VAL A 152 -5.30 -4.53 -3.11
CA VAL A 152 -5.18 -3.08 -3.19
C VAL A 152 -6.02 -2.43 -2.12
N HIS A 153 -5.39 -1.60 -1.29
CA HIS A 153 -6.08 -0.83 -0.25
C HIS A 153 -5.96 0.66 -0.58
N THR A 154 -7.10 1.33 -0.66
CA THR A 154 -7.20 2.73 -1.13
C THR A 154 -7.27 3.69 0.06
N HIS A 155 -6.96 4.96 -0.18
CA HIS A 155 -7.20 6.01 0.82
C HIS A 155 -8.69 6.40 0.96
N GLU A 156 -9.55 5.96 0.05
CA GLU A 156 -10.97 6.32 0.02
C GLU A 156 -11.82 5.26 0.73
N SER A 157 -12.49 5.65 1.81
CA SER A 157 -13.31 4.72 2.61
C SER A 157 -14.48 4.09 1.87
N MET A 158 -14.82 4.60 0.68
CA MET A 158 -15.90 4.11 -0.17
C MET A 158 -15.39 3.18 -1.30
N CYS A 159 -14.07 3.00 -1.43
CA CYS A 159 -13.47 2.24 -2.51
C CYS A 159 -12.54 1.14 -1.98
N GLY A 160 -12.88 -0.10 -2.33
CA GLY A 160 -12.10 -1.27 -1.96
C GLY A 160 -12.14 -1.58 -0.46
N PRO A 161 -11.16 -2.34 0.07
CA PRO A 161 -10.04 -2.90 -0.66
C PRO A 161 -10.48 -3.86 -1.78
N TYR A 162 -9.59 -4.09 -2.74
CA TYR A 162 -9.81 -4.97 -3.89
C TYR A 162 -8.85 -6.15 -3.85
N PHE A 163 -9.29 -7.31 -4.33
CA PHE A 163 -8.44 -8.47 -4.53
C PHE A 163 -8.72 -9.12 -5.86
N TYR A 164 -7.67 -9.32 -6.66
CA TYR A 164 -7.77 -9.91 -7.98
C TYR A 164 -6.72 -11.02 -8.15
N LYS A 165 -7.14 -12.14 -8.74
CA LYS A 165 -6.29 -13.27 -9.13
C LYS A 165 -6.30 -13.40 -10.64
N VAL A 166 -5.12 -13.53 -11.22
CA VAL A 166 -5.00 -13.89 -12.63
C VAL A 166 -5.54 -15.30 -12.80
N GLU A 167 -6.51 -15.49 -13.69
CA GLU A 167 -6.97 -16.83 -14.04
C GLU A 167 -5.80 -17.61 -14.66
N GLN A 168 -5.47 -18.75 -14.06
CA GLN A 168 -4.52 -19.68 -14.68
C GLN A 168 -5.24 -20.37 -15.84
N ALA A 169 -4.77 -20.13 -17.06
CA ALA A 169 -5.23 -20.81 -18.27
C ALA A 169 -4.96 -22.33 -18.22
#